data_AF-A0A8S3HHL1-F1
#
_entry.id   AF-A0A8S3HHL1-F1
#
_cell.length_a   1.000
_cell.length_b   1.000
_cell.length_c   1.000
_cell.angle_alpha   90.00
_cell.angle_beta   90.00
_cell.angle_gamma   90.00
#
_symmetry.space_group_name_H-M   'P 1'
#
loop_
_entity.id
_entity.type
_entity.pdbx_description
1 polymer ?
#
loop_
_entity_poly.entity_id
_entity_poly.type
_entity_poly.pdbx_seq_one_letter_code
_entity_poly.pdbx_strand_id
1 'polypeptide(L)'
;MNVVLHQRGVYIKLGQIASTRPDIIPKTYLKKFAQLQDGVPAQPGEYARQMIEQAFGKPLEEIFSEFNPVAVGAATIGQAHEARLKGSNQSVVVKIQYPEVRRLFGLDFSTLKRFIKLAQPEHLPLFDEFEKGFQIEFDFRREARALDVIGRNIMPLYPNIVIPRPIPGMATEFVLVMEKLEGTKLVDALKVEQAKMAAAQGKTLEEFEQEMMTKYVSGELYREAKKKYTPSALIVNTYASLVRTINQIKNVCIFLYNHSIVPIMQRVPMDYIEQRVFINPHEIIDLLNDVHAHEILIDGIFNGDPHPGNIFLL
;
A
#
# COMPACT_ATOMS: atom_id res chain seq x y z
N MET A 1 -2.28 4.90 26.63
CA MET A 1 -1.75 3.73 25.90
C MET A 1 -2.39 2.44 26.40
N ASN A 2 -2.38 2.18 27.71
CA ASN A 2 -2.97 0.96 28.30
C ASN A 2 -4.43 0.68 27.87
N VAL A 3 -5.28 1.70 27.80
CA VAL A 3 -6.67 1.54 27.32
C VAL A 3 -6.72 1.08 25.86
N VAL A 4 -5.89 1.64 24.98
CA VAL A 4 -5.83 1.27 23.56
C VAL A 4 -5.34 -0.17 23.39
N LEU A 5 -4.28 -0.55 24.13
CA LEU A 5 -3.77 -1.92 24.13
C LEU A 5 -4.75 -2.93 24.73
N HIS A 6 -5.54 -2.51 25.71
CA HIS A 6 -6.56 -3.35 26.34
C HIS A 6 -7.75 -3.60 25.41
N GLN A 7 -8.24 -2.56 24.74
CA GLN A 7 -9.39 -2.67 23.82
C GLN A 7 -9.02 -3.38 22.51
N ARG A 8 -7.74 -3.35 22.11
CA ARG A 8 -7.20 -3.96 20.88
C ARG A 8 -7.94 -3.48 19.63
N GLY A 9 -7.82 -4.24 18.55
CA GLY A 9 -8.62 -4.10 17.33
C GLY A 9 -8.67 -2.70 16.72
N VAL A 10 -9.87 -2.13 16.63
CA VAL A 10 -10.12 -0.82 15.98
C VAL A 10 -9.19 0.24 16.57
N TYR A 11 -9.04 0.28 17.89
CA TYR A 11 -8.25 1.32 18.56
C TYR A 11 -6.75 1.20 18.28
N ILE A 12 -6.22 -0.03 18.15
CA ILE A 12 -4.83 -0.25 17.75
C ILE A 12 -4.64 0.22 16.30
N LYS A 13 -5.54 -0.15 15.39
CA LYS A 13 -5.40 0.28 13.99
C LYS A 13 -5.59 1.77 13.81
N LEU A 14 -6.59 2.36 14.47
CA LEU A 14 -6.78 3.81 14.47
C LEU A 14 -5.54 4.50 15.02
N GLY A 15 -4.93 3.97 16.08
CA GLY A 15 -3.63 4.43 16.59
C GLY A 15 -2.50 4.29 15.56
N GLN A 16 -2.41 3.17 14.86
CA GLN A 16 -1.41 2.97 13.81
C GLN A 16 -1.59 3.96 12.65
N ILE A 17 -2.81 4.14 12.15
CA ILE A 17 -3.14 5.12 11.09
C ILE A 17 -2.86 6.54 11.61
N ALA A 18 -3.28 6.83 12.84
CA ALA A 18 -2.99 8.07 13.53
C ALA A 18 -1.48 8.37 13.64
N SER A 19 -0.66 7.35 13.85
CA SER A 19 0.80 7.49 13.98
C SER A 19 1.48 7.87 12.67
N THR A 20 0.85 7.62 11.53
CA THR A 20 1.33 8.05 10.21
C THR A 20 0.80 9.42 9.82
N ARG A 21 -0.13 10.00 10.59
CA ARG A 21 -0.84 11.26 10.29
C ARG A 21 -0.45 12.39 11.27
N PRO A 22 0.75 13.00 11.11
CA PRO A 22 1.23 14.10 11.96
C PRO A 22 0.39 15.39 11.83
N ASP A 23 -0.40 15.49 10.76
CA ASP A 23 -1.31 16.58 10.45
C ASP A 23 -2.61 16.55 11.28
N ILE A 24 -3.10 15.36 11.63
CA ILE A 24 -4.38 15.21 12.35
C ILE A 24 -4.20 15.28 13.87
N ILE A 25 -3.02 14.94 14.39
CA ILE A 25 -2.87 14.63 15.82
C ILE A 25 -1.59 15.24 16.39
N PRO A 26 -1.64 15.86 17.59
CA PRO A 26 -0.45 16.48 18.17
C PRO A 26 0.73 15.52 18.32
N LYS A 27 1.96 16.03 18.15
CA LYS A 27 3.21 15.27 18.20
C LYS A 27 3.36 14.38 19.45
N THR A 28 2.80 14.80 20.58
CA THR A 28 2.81 14.04 21.84
C THR A 28 2.02 12.73 21.76
N TYR A 29 0.94 12.69 20.99
CA TYR A 29 0.18 11.46 20.71
C TYR A 29 0.84 10.62 19.64
N LEU A 30 1.44 11.25 18.61
CA LEU A 30 2.11 10.53 17.52
C LEU A 30 3.23 9.63 18.05
N LYS A 31 4.11 10.14 18.92
CA LYS A 31 5.17 9.33 19.56
C LYS A 31 4.60 8.14 20.34
N LYS A 32 3.46 8.33 21.00
CA LYS A 32 2.80 7.25 21.74
C LYS A 32 2.21 6.22 20.77
N PHE A 33 1.46 6.66 19.77
CA PHE A 33 0.83 5.77 18.81
C PHE A 33 1.82 5.03 17.91
N ALA A 34 3.00 5.59 17.63
CA ALA A 34 4.08 4.88 16.93
C ALA A 34 4.48 3.57 17.64
N GLN A 35 4.34 3.49 18.97
CA GLN A 35 4.59 2.27 19.73
C GLN A 35 3.62 1.13 19.39
N LEU A 36 2.46 1.43 18.80
CA LEU A 36 1.45 0.43 18.40
C LEU A 36 1.83 -0.29 17.10
N GLN A 37 2.86 0.16 16.38
CA GLN A 37 3.31 -0.49 15.14
C GLN A 37 4.03 -1.82 15.44
N ASP A 38 4.95 -1.81 16.42
CA ASP A 38 5.75 -2.99 16.79
C ASP A 38 5.50 -3.49 18.22
N GLY A 39 4.76 -2.76 19.05
CA GLY A 39 4.61 -3.02 20.50
C GLY A 39 3.32 -3.73 20.91
N VAL A 40 2.60 -4.36 19.98
CA VAL A 40 1.37 -5.08 20.32
C VAL A 40 1.73 -6.43 20.95
N PRO A 41 1.27 -6.74 22.18
CA PRO A 41 1.59 -8.01 22.82
C PRO A 41 0.84 -9.17 22.15
N ALA A 42 1.59 -10.19 21.75
CA ALA A 42 1.08 -11.45 21.25
C ALA A 42 0.33 -12.24 22.35
N GLN A 43 -0.61 -13.07 21.93
CA GLN A 43 -1.17 -14.13 22.76
C GLN A 43 -0.15 -15.27 22.97
N PRO A 44 -0.27 -16.05 24.06
CA PRO A 44 0.62 -17.19 24.32
C PRO A 44 0.64 -18.21 23.16
N GLY A 45 1.75 -18.93 23.01
CA GLY A 45 1.90 -19.95 21.95
C GLY A 45 0.84 -21.06 21.98
N GLU A 46 0.30 -21.39 23.16
CA GLU A 46 -0.82 -22.34 23.30
C GLU A 46 -2.10 -21.88 22.60
N TYR A 47 -2.38 -20.57 22.62
CA TYR A 47 -3.49 -20.01 21.86
C TYR A 47 -3.27 -20.22 20.36
N ALA A 48 -2.04 -19.97 19.89
CA ALA A 48 -1.67 -20.16 18.50
C ALA A 48 -1.84 -21.61 18.05
N ARG A 49 -1.36 -22.55 18.86
CA ARG A 49 -1.55 -23.98 18.65
C ARG A 49 -3.03 -24.33 18.49
N GLN A 50 -3.87 -23.93 19.44
CA GLN A 50 -5.30 -24.24 19.42
C GLN A 50 -6.00 -23.69 18.16
N MET A 51 -5.67 -22.46 17.75
CA MET A 51 -6.24 -21.86 16.53
C MET A 51 -5.84 -22.60 15.27
N ILE A 52 -4.59 -23.04 15.18
CA ILE A 52 -4.10 -23.82 14.04
C ILE A 52 -4.79 -25.19 13.99
N GLU A 53 -4.86 -25.89 15.12
CA GLU A 53 -5.48 -27.22 15.19
C GLU A 53 -6.98 -27.16 14.86
N GLN A 54 -7.69 -26.14 15.35
CA GLN A 54 -9.10 -25.91 15.02
C GLN A 54 -9.30 -25.57 13.54
N ALA A 55 -8.43 -24.74 12.96
CA ALA A 55 -8.54 -24.33 11.56
C ALA A 55 -8.33 -25.49 10.58
N PHE A 56 -7.42 -26.42 10.90
CA PHE A 56 -7.06 -27.53 10.03
C PHE A 56 -7.69 -28.87 10.43
N GLY A 57 -8.32 -28.96 11.61
CA GLY A 57 -8.95 -30.18 12.12
C GLY A 57 -7.97 -31.31 12.42
N LYS A 58 -6.70 -30.98 12.70
CA LYS A 58 -5.61 -31.94 12.91
C LYS A 58 -4.69 -31.47 14.04
N PRO A 59 -4.03 -32.39 14.76
CA PRO A 59 -2.97 -32.03 15.70
C PRO A 59 -1.85 -31.24 15.04
N LEU A 60 -1.25 -30.31 15.77
CA LEU A 60 -0.17 -29.45 15.26
C LEU A 60 1.00 -30.27 14.70
N GLU A 61 1.34 -31.36 15.37
CA GLU A 61 2.42 -32.28 15.00
C GLU A 61 2.14 -33.08 13.73
N GLU A 62 0.89 -33.13 13.24
CA GLU A 62 0.56 -33.70 11.94
C GLU A 62 0.76 -32.71 10.79
N ILE A 63 0.78 -31.41 11.11
CA ILE A 63 0.87 -30.32 10.14
C ILE A 63 2.31 -29.84 10.02
N PHE A 64 3.00 -29.68 11.15
CA PHE A 64 4.34 -29.14 11.24
C PHE A 64 5.30 -30.13 11.91
N SER A 65 6.53 -30.20 11.41
CA SER A 65 7.63 -30.93 12.04
C SER A 65 8.27 -30.13 13.19
N GLU A 66 8.26 -28.80 13.08
CA GLU A 66 8.73 -27.86 14.10
C GLU A 66 7.75 -26.68 14.16
N PHE A 67 7.44 -26.18 15.36
CA PHE A 67 6.63 -24.97 15.55
C PHE A 67 7.23 -24.15 16.69
N ASN A 68 7.50 -22.87 16.42
CA ASN A 68 8.01 -21.95 17.44
C ASN A 68 6.85 -21.29 18.20
N PRO A 69 6.67 -21.57 19.51
CA PRO A 69 5.59 -20.98 20.29
C PRO A 69 5.78 -19.47 20.53
N VAL A 70 6.98 -18.93 20.29
CA VAL A 70 7.24 -17.50 20.37
C VAL A 70 6.84 -16.84 19.05
N ALA A 71 5.94 -15.85 19.12
CA ALA A 71 5.52 -15.09 17.97
C ALA A 71 6.69 -14.25 17.41
N VAL A 72 6.87 -14.28 16.08
CA VAL A 72 7.86 -13.45 15.37
C VAL A 72 7.36 -12.01 15.21
N GLY A 73 6.04 -11.84 15.20
CA GLY A 73 5.41 -10.53 15.21
C GLY A 73 3.94 -10.63 15.54
N ALA A 74 3.39 -9.55 16.09
CA ALA A 74 1.97 -9.38 16.33
C ALA A 74 1.49 -8.12 15.65
N ALA A 75 0.26 -8.17 15.15
CA ALA A 75 -0.41 -7.08 14.46
C ALA A 75 -1.80 -6.88 15.06
N THR A 76 -2.55 -5.96 14.46
CA THR A 76 -3.87 -5.52 14.92
C THR A 76 -4.88 -6.66 15.07
N ILE A 77 -4.87 -7.60 14.11
CA ILE A 77 -5.88 -8.67 14.01
C ILE A 77 -5.34 -10.07 14.31
N GLY A 78 -4.04 -10.21 14.61
CA GLY A 78 -3.42 -11.52 14.70
C GLY A 78 -1.94 -11.50 15.07
N GLN A 79 -1.30 -12.66 14.98
CA GLN A 79 0.14 -12.85 15.19
C GLN A 79 0.71 -13.86 14.19
N ALA A 80 2.03 -13.88 14.07
CA ALA A 80 2.76 -14.75 13.16
C ALA A 80 3.80 -15.59 13.90
N HIS A 81 3.90 -16.85 13.53
CA HIS A 81 4.84 -17.83 14.09
C HIS A 81 5.69 -18.45 13.01
N GLU A 82 6.90 -18.84 13.39
CA GLU A 82 7.74 -19.68 12.54
C GLU A 82 7.43 -21.15 12.74
N ALA A 83 7.43 -21.91 11.65
CA ALA A 83 7.26 -23.35 11.66
C ALA A 83 8.02 -24.01 10.51
N ARG A 84 8.11 -25.34 10.56
CA ARG A 84 8.59 -26.17 9.46
C ARG A 84 7.49 -27.16 9.10
N LEU A 85 7.15 -27.25 7.81
CA LEU A 85 6.11 -28.17 7.35
C LEU A 85 6.46 -29.62 7.67
N LYS A 86 5.46 -30.47 7.90
CA LYS A 86 5.68 -31.91 8.05
C LYS A 86 5.83 -32.55 6.67
N GLY A 87 6.77 -33.48 6.54
CA GLY A 87 7.03 -34.17 5.26
C GLY A 87 7.83 -33.35 4.24
N SER A 88 8.20 -32.11 4.57
CA SER A 88 9.17 -31.32 3.81
C SER A 88 10.11 -30.60 4.78
N ASN A 89 11.30 -30.19 4.30
CA ASN A 89 12.20 -29.35 5.10
C ASN A 89 11.91 -27.85 4.95
N GLN A 90 10.75 -27.48 4.40
CA GLN A 90 10.42 -26.09 4.08
C GLN A 90 10.05 -25.29 5.33
N SER A 91 10.79 -24.20 5.55
CA SER A 91 10.49 -23.20 6.58
C SER A 91 9.33 -22.31 6.13
N VAL A 92 8.38 -22.07 7.04
CA VAL A 92 7.15 -21.32 6.78
C VAL A 92 6.84 -20.34 7.91
N VAL A 93 6.04 -19.33 7.59
CA VAL A 93 5.39 -18.43 8.54
C VAL A 93 3.91 -18.78 8.62
N VAL A 94 3.40 -18.95 9.82
CA VAL A 94 2.00 -19.22 10.13
C VAL A 94 1.39 -17.99 10.77
N LYS A 95 0.56 -17.28 10.02
CA LYS A 95 -0.25 -16.17 10.52
C LYS A 95 -1.55 -16.72 11.09
N ILE A 96 -1.92 -16.26 12.27
CA ILE A 96 -3.17 -16.59 12.94
C ILE A 96 -3.92 -15.30 13.28
N GLN A 97 -5.24 -15.29 13.09
CA GLN A 97 -6.10 -14.20 13.54
C GLN A 97 -6.56 -14.43 14.98
N TYR A 98 -6.94 -13.35 15.64
CA TYR A 98 -7.68 -13.36 16.89
C TYR A 98 -9.20 -13.36 16.60
N PRO A 99 -9.93 -14.48 16.71
CA PRO A 99 -11.35 -14.52 16.33
C PRO A 99 -12.20 -13.55 17.16
N GLU A 100 -11.82 -13.31 18.42
CA GLU A 100 -12.51 -12.36 19.30
C GLU A 100 -12.47 -10.92 18.77
N VAL A 101 -11.42 -10.58 18.02
CA VAL A 101 -11.21 -9.22 17.50
C VAL A 101 -12.27 -8.88 16.47
N ARG A 102 -12.66 -9.81 15.58
CA ARG A 102 -13.70 -9.55 14.58
C ARG A 102 -15.05 -9.15 15.22
N ARG A 103 -15.44 -9.82 16.30
CA ARG A 103 -16.68 -9.50 17.01
C ARG A 103 -16.61 -8.13 17.68
N LEU A 104 -15.47 -7.83 18.32
CA LEU A 104 -15.24 -6.53 18.96
C LEU A 104 -15.27 -5.40 17.92
N PHE A 105 -14.62 -5.59 16.77
CA PHE A 105 -14.65 -4.66 15.66
C PHE A 105 -16.07 -4.32 15.21
N GLY A 106 -16.94 -5.31 15.03
CA GLY A 106 -18.32 -5.06 14.63
C GLY A 106 -19.10 -4.24 15.66
N LEU A 107 -18.86 -4.46 16.96
CA LEU A 107 -19.49 -3.68 18.03
C LEU A 107 -18.94 -2.25 18.10
N ASP A 108 -17.63 -2.08 17.96
CA ASP A 108 -16.97 -0.78 17.95
C ASP A 108 -17.45 0.06 16.76
N PHE A 109 -17.44 -0.49 15.55
CA PHE A 109 -17.93 0.19 14.35
C PHE A 109 -19.42 0.56 14.46
N SER A 110 -20.26 -0.35 14.98
CA SER A 110 -21.68 -0.06 15.23
C SER A 110 -21.87 1.11 16.20
N THR A 111 -21.05 1.17 17.26
CA THR A 111 -21.10 2.24 18.27
C THR A 111 -20.63 3.57 17.68
N LEU A 112 -19.49 3.57 16.98
CA LEU A 112 -18.93 4.75 16.34
C LEU A 112 -19.87 5.30 15.26
N LYS A 113 -20.49 4.44 14.44
CA LYS A 113 -21.48 4.87 13.44
C LYS A 113 -22.70 5.53 14.06
N ARG A 114 -23.21 5.03 15.20
CA ARG A 114 -24.33 5.68 15.92
C ARG A 114 -23.94 7.08 16.38
N PHE A 115 -22.72 7.23 16.90
CA PHE A 115 -22.20 8.53 17.31
C PHE A 115 -22.01 9.48 16.13
N ILE A 116 -21.38 9.03 15.04
CA ILE A 116 -21.20 9.81 13.81
C ILE A 116 -22.55 10.25 13.26
N LYS A 117 -23.53 9.35 13.19
CA LYS A 117 -24.88 9.67 12.72
C LYS A 117 -25.56 10.76 13.55
N LEU A 118 -25.24 10.86 14.84
CA LEU A 118 -25.79 11.87 15.74
C LEU A 118 -25.04 13.21 15.65
N ALA A 119 -23.71 13.16 15.60
CA ALA A 119 -22.86 14.35 15.74
C ALA A 119 -22.45 14.97 14.39
N GLN A 120 -22.09 14.12 13.41
CA GLN A 120 -21.55 14.53 12.10
C GLN A 120 -21.93 13.49 11.01
N PRO A 121 -23.21 13.42 10.61
CA PRO A 121 -23.70 12.40 9.68
C PRO A 121 -23.03 12.44 8.30
N GLU A 122 -22.45 13.57 7.90
CA GLU A 122 -21.68 13.75 6.67
C GLU A 122 -20.46 12.83 6.58
N HIS A 123 -19.89 12.38 7.70
CA HIS A 123 -18.75 11.47 7.73
C HIS A 123 -19.13 9.99 7.65
N LEU A 124 -20.43 9.66 7.68
CA LEU A 124 -20.89 8.27 7.71
C LEU A 124 -20.49 7.47 6.47
N PRO A 125 -20.61 7.98 5.22
CA PRO A 125 -20.19 7.24 4.02
C PRO A 125 -18.69 6.93 4.02
N LEU A 126 -17.86 7.88 4.44
CA LEU A 126 -16.42 7.67 4.58
C LEU A 126 -16.13 6.58 5.62
N PHE A 127 -16.84 6.62 6.75
CA PHE A 127 -16.67 5.64 7.81
C PHE A 127 -17.18 4.24 7.43
N ASP A 128 -18.17 4.15 6.54
CA ASP A 128 -18.63 2.89 5.94
C ASP A 128 -17.52 2.25 5.07
N GLU A 129 -16.79 3.05 4.29
CA GLU A 129 -15.65 2.55 3.51
C GLU A 129 -14.50 2.10 4.42
N PHE A 130 -14.23 2.82 5.50
CA PHE A 130 -13.29 2.35 6.52
C PHE A 130 -13.69 0.97 7.06
N GLU A 131 -14.94 0.78 7.48
CA GLU A 131 -15.41 -0.52 7.97
C GLU A 131 -15.24 -1.62 6.91
N LYS A 132 -15.60 -1.36 5.65
CA LYS A 132 -15.42 -2.33 4.55
C LYS A 132 -13.95 -2.72 4.41
N GLY A 133 -13.03 -1.75 4.45
CA GLY A 133 -11.59 -2.01 4.42
C GLY A 133 -11.15 -2.99 5.50
N PHE A 134 -11.60 -2.79 6.74
CA PHE A 134 -11.32 -3.71 7.84
C PHE A 134 -11.95 -5.09 7.65
N GLN A 135 -13.17 -5.16 7.14
CA GLN A 135 -13.84 -6.46 6.88
C GLN A 135 -13.07 -7.30 5.86
N ILE A 136 -12.34 -6.68 4.94
CA ILE A 136 -11.48 -7.37 3.98
C ILE A 136 -10.30 -8.07 4.69
N GLU A 137 -9.77 -7.49 5.76
CA GLU A 137 -8.60 -8.02 6.50
C GLU A 137 -8.94 -9.30 7.29
N PHE A 138 -10.21 -9.56 7.60
CA PHE A 138 -10.63 -10.73 8.40
C PHE A 138 -10.77 -12.04 7.60
N ASP A 139 -10.36 -12.08 6.34
CA ASP A 139 -10.35 -13.33 5.56
C ASP A 139 -8.97 -13.56 4.93
N PHE A 140 -8.17 -14.39 5.61
CA PHE A 140 -6.84 -14.77 5.15
C PHE A 140 -6.82 -15.55 3.83
N ARG A 141 -7.95 -16.13 3.39
CA ARG A 141 -8.04 -16.71 2.03
C ARG A 141 -7.92 -15.62 0.96
N ARG A 142 -8.41 -14.41 1.25
CA ARG A 142 -8.27 -13.26 0.34
C ARG A 142 -6.82 -12.81 0.25
N GLU A 143 -6.14 -12.69 1.39
CA GLU A 143 -4.72 -12.35 1.44
C GLU A 143 -3.88 -13.38 0.68
N ALA A 144 -4.13 -14.67 0.88
CA ALA A 144 -3.46 -15.73 0.12
C ALA A 144 -3.63 -15.57 -1.40
N ARG A 145 -4.87 -15.34 -1.87
CA ARG A 145 -5.11 -15.10 -3.31
C ARG A 145 -4.41 -13.85 -3.81
N ALA A 146 -4.40 -12.77 -3.02
CA ALA A 146 -3.73 -11.54 -3.39
C ALA A 146 -2.20 -11.76 -3.53
N LEU A 147 -1.57 -12.43 -2.56
CA LEU A 147 -0.15 -12.77 -2.62
C LEU A 147 0.20 -13.59 -3.87
N ASP A 148 -0.63 -14.60 -4.20
CA ASP A 148 -0.41 -15.43 -5.39
C ASP A 148 -0.58 -14.64 -6.71
N VAL A 149 -1.59 -13.77 -6.81
CA VAL A 149 -1.78 -12.91 -7.99
C VAL A 149 -0.66 -11.90 -8.14
N ILE A 150 -0.29 -11.21 -7.05
CA ILE A 150 0.78 -10.21 -7.05
C ILE A 150 2.11 -10.88 -7.38
N GLY A 151 2.42 -12.02 -6.75
CA GLY A 151 3.65 -12.77 -7.02
C GLY A 151 3.78 -13.16 -8.49
N ARG A 152 2.71 -13.70 -9.09
CA ARG A 152 2.70 -14.07 -10.51
C ARG A 152 2.88 -12.90 -11.46
N ASN A 153 2.36 -11.72 -11.12
CA ASN A 153 2.42 -10.54 -11.99
C ASN A 153 3.72 -9.74 -11.83
N ILE A 154 4.25 -9.65 -10.61
CA ILE A 154 5.37 -8.75 -10.27
C ILE A 154 6.72 -9.44 -10.37
N MET A 155 6.87 -10.66 -9.84
CA MET A 155 8.18 -11.31 -9.76
C MET A 155 8.85 -11.55 -11.12
N PRO A 156 8.12 -11.86 -12.22
CA PRO A 156 8.73 -11.97 -13.55
C PRO A 156 9.28 -10.65 -14.11
N LEU A 157 8.73 -9.51 -13.67
CA LEU A 157 9.11 -8.18 -14.15
C LEU A 157 10.26 -7.58 -13.33
N TYR A 158 10.38 -7.98 -12.06
CA TYR A 158 11.33 -7.40 -11.12
C TYR A 158 12.11 -8.50 -10.38
N PRO A 159 13.30 -8.91 -10.88
CA PRO A 159 14.05 -10.04 -10.33
C PRO A 159 14.57 -9.82 -8.90
N ASN A 160 14.60 -8.58 -8.43
CA ASN A 160 15.04 -8.21 -7.07
C ASN A 160 13.88 -8.20 -6.06
N ILE A 161 12.63 -8.46 -6.49
CA ILE A 161 11.45 -8.49 -5.64
C ILE A 161 11.02 -9.93 -5.43
N VAL A 162 10.87 -10.33 -4.18
CA VAL A 162 10.36 -11.64 -3.79
C VAL A 162 9.05 -11.46 -3.01
N ILE A 163 8.00 -12.12 -3.47
CA ILE A 163 6.70 -12.15 -2.79
C ILE A 163 6.54 -13.53 -2.13
N PRO A 164 6.23 -13.62 -0.82
CA PRO A 164 6.11 -14.91 -0.15
C PRO A 164 4.93 -15.68 -0.72
N ARG A 165 5.14 -16.96 -1.06
CA ARG A 165 4.10 -17.81 -1.63
C ARG A 165 3.25 -18.44 -0.53
N PRO A 166 1.91 -18.33 -0.60
CA PRO A 166 1.02 -19.11 0.24
C PRO A 166 1.21 -20.61 -0.01
N ILE A 167 1.14 -21.43 1.04
CA ILE A 167 1.19 -22.89 0.87
C ILE A 167 -0.19 -23.39 0.38
N PRO A 168 -0.26 -24.12 -0.75
CA PRO A 168 -1.54 -24.57 -1.30
C PRO A 168 -2.36 -25.38 -0.30
N GLY A 169 -3.65 -25.06 -0.18
CA GLY A 169 -4.57 -25.73 0.74
C GLY A 169 -4.37 -25.38 2.23
N MET A 170 -3.41 -24.51 2.58
CA MET A 170 -3.12 -24.13 3.96
C MET A 170 -3.50 -22.66 4.26
N ALA A 171 -4.61 -22.22 3.67
CA ALA A 171 -5.23 -20.93 3.94
C ALA A 171 -6.69 -21.13 4.33
N THR A 172 -7.03 -20.70 5.54
CA THR A 172 -8.41 -20.65 6.06
C THR A 172 -8.80 -19.20 6.30
N GLU A 173 -9.98 -18.98 6.84
CA GLU A 173 -10.41 -17.62 7.23
C GLU A 173 -9.50 -17.03 8.30
N PHE A 174 -9.00 -17.86 9.23
CA PHE A 174 -8.28 -17.42 10.43
C PHE A 174 -6.79 -17.78 10.43
N VAL A 175 -6.34 -18.66 9.54
CA VAL A 175 -4.94 -19.13 9.49
C VAL A 175 -4.40 -19.07 8.06
N LEU A 176 -3.21 -18.49 7.89
CA LEU A 176 -2.49 -18.43 6.63
C LEU A 176 -1.07 -18.97 6.82
N VAL A 177 -0.74 -20.03 6.10
CA VAL A 177 0.62 -20.57 6.03
C VAL A 177 1.27 -20.12 4.73
N MET A 178 2.46 -19.52 4.83
CA MET A 178 3.19 -19.00 3.68
C MET A 178 4.70 -19.22 3.82
N GLU A 179 5.41 -19.12 2.71
CA GLU A 179 6.88 -19.20 2.65
C GLU A 179 7.54 -18.19 3.60
N LYS A 180 8.51 -18.66 4.38
CA LYS A 180 9.35 -17.78 5.19
C LYS A 180 10.38 -17.11 4.27
N LEU A 181 10.39 -15.79 4.25
CA LEU A 181 11.46 -15.01 3.63
C LEU A 181 12.46 -14.58 4.69
N GLU A 182 13.74 -14.68 4.37
CA GLU A 182 14.81 -14.17 5.21
C GLU A 182 15.20 -12.77 4.78
N GLY A 183 15.39 -11.88 5.75
CA GLY A 183 15.80 -10.51 5.46
C GLY A 183 15.75 -9.62 6.69
N THR A 184 16.37 -8.46 6.55
CA THR A 184 16.30 -7.39 7.55
C THR A 184 15.03 -6.58 7.32
N LYS A 185 14.38 -6.12 8.40
CA LYS A 185 13.26 -5.18 8.28
C LYS A 185 13.71 -3.95 7.49
N LEU A 186 12.84 -3.45 6.60
CA LEU A 186 13.14 -2.29 5.76
C LEU A 186 13.59 -1.08 6.60
N VAL A 187 12.90 -0.82 7.71
CA VAL A 187 13.22 0.31 8.60
C VAL A 187 14.63 0.21 9.17
N ASP A 188 15.06 -1.00 9.57
CA ASP A 188 16.39 -1.20 10.13
C ASP A 188 17.46 -1.09 9.03
N ALA A 189 17.19 -1.63 7.84
CA ALA A 189 18.06 -1.48 6.68
C ALA A 189 18.22 0.00 6.27
N LEU A 190 17.14 0.77 6.26
CA LEU A 190 17.16 2.21 5.96
C LEU A 190 17.98 2.99 6.98
N LYS A 191 17.84 2.69 8.28
CA LYS A 191 18.64 3.33 9.33
C LYS A 191 20.13 3.06 9.16
N VAL A 192 20.50 1.83 8.82
CA VAL A 192 21.89 1.46 8.56
C VAL A 192 22.43 2.25 7.36
N GLU A 193 21.65 2.38 6.30
CA GLU A 193 22.07 3.13 5.11
C GLU A 193 22.17 4.64 5.37
N GLN A 194 21.21 5.22 6.10
CA GLN A 194 21.24 6.60 6.55
C GLN A 194 22.47 6.88 7.42
N ALA A 195 22.83 5.97 8.33
CA ALA A 195 24.01 6.11 9.17
C ALA A 195 25.32 6.12 8.34
N LYS A 196 25.41 5.29 7.28
CA LYS A 196 26.55 5.35 6.35
C LYS A 196 26.60 6.67 5.59
N MET A 197 25.45 7.16 5.11
CA MET A 197 25.38 8.45 4.40
C MET A 197 25.77 9.61 5.31
N ALA A 198 25.33 9.59 6.57
CA ALA A 198 25.71 10.56 7.59
C ALA A 198 27.23 10.54 7.83
N ALA A 199 27.80 9.35 8.03
CA ALA A 199 29.24 9.17 8.25
C ALA A 199 30.09 9.64 7.04
N ALA A 200 29.64 9.37 5.81
CA ALA A 200 30.30 9.84 4.60
C ALA A 200 30.33 11.38 4.49
N GLN A 201 29.42 12.07 5.18
CA GLN A 201 29.35 13.53 5.27
C GLN A 201 29.99 14.08 6.55
N GLY A 202 30.61 13.23 7.38
CA GLY A 202 31.20 13.62 8.66
C GLY A 202 30.17 14.07 9.70
N LYS A 203 28.90 13.64 9.56
CA LYS A 203 27.79 14.02 10.43
C LYS A 203 27.34 12.83 11.29
N THR A 204 26.74 13.13 12.43
CA THR A 204 25.98 12.14 13.20
C THR A 204 24.66 11.80 12.50
N LEU A 205 24.07 10.64 12.84
CA LEU A 205 22.77 10.23 12.28
C LEU A 205 21.67 11.25 12.60
N GLU A 206 21.64 11.79 13.82
CA GLU A 206 20.64 12.78 14.24
C GLU A 206 20.76 14.09 13.47
N GLU A 207 21.99 14.59 13.27
CA GLU A 207 22.24 15.80 12.45
C GLU A 207 21.82 15.58 11.00
N PHE A 208 22.12 14.40 10.45
CA PHE A 208 21.74 14.04 9.08
C PHE A 208 20.22 13.93 8.93
N GLU A 209 19.53 13.26 9.87
CA GLU A 209 18.07 13.18 9.87
C GLU A 209 17.44 14.57 9.96
N GLN A 210 17.96 15.45 10.81
CA GLN A 210 17.43 16.79 11.00
C GLN A 210 17.66 17.69 9.77
N GLU A 211 18.81 17.57 9.10
CA GLU A 211 19.06 18.22 7.82
C GLU A 211 18.15 17.71 6.72
N MET A 212 17.99 16.38 6.59
CA MET A 212 17.09 15.78 5.62
C MET A 212 15.65 16.24 5.84
N MET A 213 15.19 16.29 7.08
CA MET A 213 13.88 16.85 7.43
C MET A 213 13.78 18.34 7.10
N THR A 214 14.84 19.11 7.26
CA THR A 214 14.86 20.54 6.92
C THR A 214 14.77 20.75 5.40
N LYS A 215 15.58 20.01 4.62
CA LYS A 215 15.55 20.02 3.15
C LYS A 215 14.24 19.49 2.57
N TYR A 216 13.61 18.58 3.30
CA TYR A 216 12.30 18.06 3.00
C TYR A 216 11.22 19.13 3.19
N VAL A 217 11.18 19.77 4.36
CA VAL A 217 10.23 20.86 4.66
C VAL A 217 10.45 22.08 3.75
N SER A 218 11.68 22.35 3.31
CA SER A 218 11.98 23.44 2.37
C SER A 218 11.62 23.12 0.91
N GLY A 219 11.30 21.86 0.61
CA GLY A 219 11.02 21.37 -0.75
C GLY A 219 12.25 21.32 -1.66
N GLU A 220 13.46 21.44 -1.13
CA GLU A 220 14.71 21.34 -1.91
C GLU A 220 14.94 19.91 -2.40
N LEU A 221 14.70 18.91 -1.54
CA LEU A 221 14.87 17.49 -1.88
C LEU A 221 14.04 17.10 -3.10
N TYR A 222 12.80 17.62 -3.16
CA TYR A 222 11.86 17.42 -4.25
C TYR A 222 12.38 17.98 -5.59
N ARG A 223 12.90 19.22 -5.57
CA ARG A 223 13.41 19.87 -6.79
C ARG A 223 14.65 19.15 -7.36
N GLU A 224 15.50 18.61 -6.51
CA GLU A 224 16.69 17.85 -6.94
C GLU A 224 16.32 16.49 -7.53
N ALA A 225 15.39 15.76 -6.90
CA ALA A 225 14.92 14.46 -7.39
C ALA A 225 14.28 14.58 -8.79
N LYS A 226 13.43 15.59 -8.99
CA LYS A 226 12.78 15.89 -10.29
C LYS A 226 13.79 16.19 -11.41
N LYS A 227 14.99 16.67 -11.09
CA LYS A 227 16.02 17.00 -12.09
C LYS A 227 16.79 15.77 -12.59
N LYS A 228 16.79 14.67 -11.83
CA LYS A 228 17.67 13.50 -12.03
C LYS A 228 17.02 12.34 -12.79
N TYR A 229 15.70 12.19 -12.69
CA TYR A 229 15.00 10.99 -13.19
C TYR A 229 14.11 11.21 -14.43
N THR A 230 13.96 12.44 -14.93
CA THR A 230 13.11 12.72 -16.10
C THR A 230 13.93 12.78 -17.40
N PRO A 231 13.57 12.04 -18.48
CA PRO A 231 13.91 12.46 -19.84
C PRO A 231 13.41 13.90 -20.02
N SER A 232 14.18 14.81 -20.64
CA SER A 232 13.79 16.23 -20.63
C SER A 232 12.36 16.38 -21.16
N ALA A 233 11.44 16.90 -20.34
CA ALA A 233 10.03 17.11 -20.70
C ALA A 233 9.89 17.85 -22.03
N LEU A 234 10.92 18.64 -22.37
CA LEU A 234 11.14 19.24 -23.67
C LEU A 234 11.06 18.25 -24.84
N ILE A 235 11.74 17.09 -24.79
CA ILE A 235 11.74 16.10 -25.88
C ILE A 235 10.32 15.54 -26.11
N VAL A 236 9.64 15.12 -25.04
CA VAL A 236 8.29 14.53 -25.14
C VAL A 236 7.27 15.57 -25.62
N ASN A 237 7.33 16.80 -25.10
CA ASN A 237 6.46 17.89 -25.53
C ASN A 237 6.73 18.33 -26.98
N THR A 238 7.99 18.32 -27.41
CA THR A 238 8.37 18.62 -28.80
C THR A 238 7.81 17.56 -29.74
N TYR A 239 7.95 16.28 -29.39
CA TYR A 239 7.39 15.18 -30.17
C TYR A 239 5.85 15.26 -30.26
N ALA A 240 5.17 15.48 -29.13
CA ALA A 240 3.71 15.61 -29.09
C ALA A 240 3.21 16.83 -29.88
N SER A 241 3.95 17.94 -29.88
CA SER A 241 3.64 19.13 -30.68
C SER A 241 3.77 18.86 -32.18
N LEU A 242 4.83 18.14 -32.58
CA LEU A 242 5.06 17.76 -33.97
C LEU A 242 3.93 16.88 -34.52
N VAL A 243 3.52 15.85 -33.76
CA VAL A 243 2.43 14.96 -34.17
C VAL A 243 1.09 15.72 -34.25
N ARG A 244 0.80 16.62 -33.30
CA ARG A 244 -0.39 17.48 -33.36
C ARG A 244 -0.41 18.34 -34.62
N THR A 245 0.73 18.92 -34.97
CA THR A 245 0.88 19.78 -36.15
C THR A 245 0.66 18.97 -37.43
N ILE A 246 1.24 17.78 -37.54
CA ILE A 246 1.04 16.87 -38.69
C ILE A 246 -0.43 16.50 -38.84
N ASN A 247 -1.12 16.17 -37.74
CA ASN A 247 -2.54 15.82 -37.76
C ASN A 247 -3.43 17.02 -38.13
N GLN A 248 -3.11 18.23 -37.68
CA GLN A 248 -3.82 19.45 -38.10
C GLN A 248 -3.68 19.69 -39.60
N ILE A 249 -2.47 19.56 -40.15
CA ILE A 249 -2.24 19.72 -41.59
C ILE A 249 -3.08 18.69 -42.38
N LYS A 250 -3.08 17.43 -41.95
CA LYS A 250 -3.91 16.40 -42.59
C LYS A 250 -5.40 16.70 -42.49
N ASN A 251 -5.88 17.21 -41.36
CA ASN A 251 -7.28 17.60 -41.19
C ASN A 251 -7.67 18.79 -42.06
N VAL A 252 -6.75 19.75 -42.29
CA VAL A 252 -6.97 20.81 -43.28
C VAL A 252 -7.09 20.23 -44.68
N CYS A 253 -6.24 19.27 -45.06
CA CYS A 253 -6.36 18.60 -46.35
C CYS A 253 -7.70 17.83 -46.49
N ILE A 254 -8.13 17.14 -45.43
CA ILE A 254 -9.43 16.44 -45.37
C ILE A 254 -10.57 17.43 -45.50
N PHE A 255 -10.52 18.57 -44.81
CA PHE A 255 -11.51 19.64 -44.92
C PHE A 255 -11.63 20.14 -46.36
N LEU A 256 -10.49 20.47 -46.98
CA LEU A 256 -10.47 20.94 -48.36
C LEU A 256 -11.05 19.88 -49.32
N TYR A 257 -10.65 18.61 -49.20
CA TYR A 257 -11.20 17.51 -50.00
C TYR A 257 -12.72 17.36 -49.82
N ASN A 258 -13.20 17.36 -48.58
CA ASN A 258 -14.61 17.20 -48.24
C ASN A 258 -15.48 18.37 -48.71
N HIS A 259 -14.94 19.59 -48.77
CA HIS A 259 -15.70 20.78 -49.19
C HIS A 259 -15.54 21.14 -50.67
N SER A 260 -14.52 20.62 -51.36
CA SER A 260 -14.28 20.92 -52.78
C SER A 260 -14.60 19.73 -53.70
N ILE A 261 -14.05 18.55 -53.45
CA ILE A 261 -14.14 17.41 -54.38
C ILE A 261 -15.41 16.60 -54.16
N VAL A 262 -15.77 16.35 -52.90
CA VAL A 262 -16.93 15.52 -52.53
C VAL A 262 -18.26 16.05 -53.11
N PRO A 263 -18.60 17.35 -53.02
CA PRO A 263 -19.85 17.86 -53.59
C PRO A 263 -19.88 17.82 -55.12
N ILE A 264 -18.71 18.00 -55.77
CA ILE A 264 -18.58 18.06 -57.23
C ILE A 264 -18.59 16.66 -57.86
N MET A 265 -17.91 15.70 -57.23
CA MET A 265 -17.71 14.35 -57.77
C MET A 265 -18.56 13.28 -57.09
N GLN A 266 -19.51 13.68 -56.22
CA GLN A 266 -20.39 12.78 -55.45
C GLN A 266 -19.62 11.64 -54.74
N ARG A 267 -18.44 11.95 -54.19
CA ARG A 267 -17.61 10.96 -53.47
C ARG A 267 -17.98 10.87 -51.99
N VAL A 268 -17.52 9.81 -51.33
CA VAL A 268 -17.66 9.65 -49.88
C VAL A 268 -16.72 10.62 -49.14
N PRO A 269 -17.20 11.37 -48.13
CA PRO A 269 -16.34 12.21 -47.30
C PRO A 269 -15.37 11.38 -46.47
N MET A 270 -14.18 11.93 -46.22
CA MET A 270 -13.19 11.32 -45.32
C MET A 270 -13.39 11.83 -43.89
N ASP A 271 -13.22 10.94 -42.92
CA ASP A 271 -13.27 11.29 -41.50
C ASP A 271 -12.03 12.09 -41.08
N TYR A 272 -12.24 13.04 -40.18
CA TYR A 272 -11.14 13.78 -39.58
C TYR A 272 -10.33 12.87 -38.66
N ILE A 273 -9.01 13.06 -38.66
CA ILE A 273 -8.11 12.37 -37.76
C ILE A 273 -8.32 12.93 -36.35
N GLU A 274 -8.79 12.09 -35.44
CA GLU A 274 -8.92 12.43 -34.04
C GLU A 274 -7.56 12.72 -33.41
N GLN A 275 -7.46 13.84 -32.71
CA GLN A 275 -6.29 14.13 -31.88
C GLN A 275 -6.35 13.27 -30.63
N ARG A 276 -5.52 12.22 -30.58
CA ARG A 276 -5.26 11.53 -29.32
C ARG A 276 -4.48 12.47 -28.39
N VAL A 277 -4.95 12.59 -27.16
CA VAL A 277 -4.18 13.25 -26.10
C VAL A 277 -2.92 12.41 -25.88
N PHE A 278 -1.77 12.96 -26.25
CA PHE A 278 -0.49 12.34 -25.91
C PHE A 278 -0.27 12.56 -24.43
N ILE A 279 -0.73 11.59 -23.65
CA ILE A 279 -0.40 11.47 -22.25
C ILE A 279 1.09 11.19 -22.17
N ASN A 280 1.85 12.04 -21.49
CA ASN A 280 3.24 11.75 -21.14
C ASN A 280 3.22 10.79 -19.94
N PRO A 281 3.41 9.48 -20.13
CA PRO A 281 3.26 8.51 -19.05
C PRO A 281 4.30 8.75 -17.95
N HIS A 282 5.46 9.33 -18.28
CA HIS A 282 6.47 9.69 -17.30
C HIS A 282 6.03 10.87 -16.44
N GLU A 283 5.44 11.90 -17.03
CA GLU A 283 4.92 13.04 -16.27
C GLU A 283 3.69 12.66 -15.44
N ILE A 284 2.87 11.73 -15.91
CA ILE A 284 1.81 11.13 -15.09
C ILE A 284 2.37 10.27 -13.96
N ILE A 285 3.38 9.44 -14.21
CA ILE A 285 3.99 8.61 -13.16
C ILE A 285 4.74 9.50 -12.16
N ASP A 286 5.46 10.53 -12.60
CA ASP A 286 6.12 11.50 -11.73
C ASP A 286 5.07 12.29 -10.95
N LEU A 287 3.98 12.76 -11.58
CA LEU A 287 2.89 13.43 -10.88
C LEU A 287 2.20 12.50 -9.89
N LEU A 288 1.96 11.24 -10.24
CA LEU A 288 1.38 10.24 -9.34
C LEU A 288 2.32 9.89 -8.20
N ASN A 289 3.62 9.74 -8.47
CA ASN A 289 4.62 9.52 -7.43
C ASN A 289 4.79 10.75 -6.56
N ASP A 290 4.72 11.96 -7.13
CA ASP A 290 4.83 13.22 -6.40
C ASP A 290 3.59 13.43 -5.55
N VAL A 291 2.40 13.21 -6.10
CA VAL A 291 1.12 13.26 -5.37
C VAL A 291 1.11 12.18 -4.30
N HIS A 292 1.43 10.93 -4.61
CA HIS A 292 1.45 9.86 -3.61
C HIS A 292 2.59 10.02 -2.60
N ALA A 293 3.75 10.54 -2.97
CA ALA A 293 4.84 10.81 -2.02
C ALA A 293 4.52 12.04 -1.18
N HIS A 294 3.90 13.08 -1.74
CA HIS A 294 3.38 14.21 -0.99
C HIS A 294 2.29 13.74 -0.03
N GLU A 295 1.35 12.94 -0.50
CA GLU A 295 0.33 12.30 0.31
C GLU A 295 1.00 11.49 1.43
N ILE A 296 1.92 10.57 1.12
CA ILE A 296 2.52 9.65 2.11
C ILE A 296 3.44 10.37 3.09
N LEU A 297 4.28 11.26 2.58
CA LEU A 297 5.40 11.82 3.33
C LEU A 297 5.08 13.21 3.89
N ILE A 298 4.30 14.05 3.20
CA ILE A 298 3.93 15.41 3.67
C ILE A 298 2.60 15.32 4.41
N ASP A 299 1.57 14.80 3.75
CA ASP A 299 0.22 14.77 4.28
C ASP A 299 0.00 13.56 5.22
N GLY A 300 0.90 12.56 5.21
CA GLY A 300 0.83 11.34 6.02
C GLY A 300 -0.22 10.30 5.58
N ILE A 301 -0.81 10.46 4.40
CA ILE A 301 -1.95 9.71 3.84
C ILE A 301 -1.52 8.85 2.64
N PHE A 302 -2.19 7.74 2.38
CA PHE A 302 -2.11 7.04 1.09
C PHE A 302 -3.52 6.66 0.69
N ASN A 303 -4.05 7.24 -0.39
CA ASN A 303 -5.37 6.86 -0.87
C ASN A 303 -5.25 5.57 -1.70
N GLY A 304 -5.58 4.44 -1.09
CA GLY A 304 -5.39 3.10 -1.65
C GLY A 304 -6.37 2.70 -2.76
N ASP A 305 -7.21 3.61 -3.26
CA ASP A 305 -8.16 3.37 -4.35
C ASP A 305 -7.70 4.07 -5.64
N PRO A 306 -7.04 3.36 -6.58
CA PRO A 306 -6.47 3.93 -7.80
C PRO A 306 -7.52 4.19 -8.90
N HIS A 307 -8.78 4.47 -8.53
CA HIS A 307 -9.83 4.74 -9.52
C HIS A 307 -9.54 6.05 -10.27
N PRO A 308 -9.65 6.09 -11.62
CA PRO A 308 -9.31 7.27 -12.41
C PRO A 308 -10.03 8.55 -11.98
N GLY A 309 -11.27 8.42 -11.48
CA GLY A 309 -12.08 9.55 -11.02
C GLY A 309 -11.51 10.33 -9.83
N ASN A 310 -10.72 9.69 -8.96
CA ASN A 310 -10.10 10.35 -7.80
C ASN A 310 -8.79 11.05 -8.16
N ILE A 311 -8.13 10.65 -9.25
CA ILE A 311 -6.87 11.23 -9.73
C ILE A 311 -7.11 12.54 -10.49
N PHE A 312 -8.27 12.70 -11.13
CA PHE A 312 -8.60 13.88 -11.94
C PHE A 312 -9.41 14.98 -11.20
N LEU A 313 -9.69 14.80 -9.90
CA LEU A 313 -10.42 15.78 -9.06
C LEU A 313 -9.50 16.60 -8.12
N LEU A 314 -8.19 16.37 -8.17
CA LEU A 314 -7.15 17.24 -7.59
C LEU A 314 -6.56 18.14 -8.68
#